data_AF-A0A817MZN0-F1
#
_entry.id   AF-A0A817MZN0-F1
#
_cell.length_a   1.000
_cell.length_b   1.000
_cell.length_c   1.000
_cell.angle_alpha   90.00
_cell.angle_beta   90.00
_cell.angle_gamma   90.00
#
_symmetry.space_group_name_H-M   'P 1'
#
loop_
_entity.id
_entity.type
_entity.pdbx_description
1 polymer ?
#
loop_
_entity_poly.entity_id
_entity_poly.type
_entity_poly.pdbx_seq_one_letter_code
_entity_poly.pdbx_strand_id
1 'polypeptide(L)'
;MAWRPSFSDDPYGKTYFASDFRSYIPSSVAFTGEVRRHKFDCELAAAAAAYSRGPTYSGSTVDQYARNLSSRDNFHYYGSAASNIGHDRSSVNQVLQSRYYDKPVVLNSHEASHIRAGADWLAAHKDEFSNGFIKSASSLYENVYDQDGHKVVDRRAFR
;
A
#
# COMPACT_ATOMS: atom_id res chain seq x y z
N MET A 1 -19.24 -13.47 0.18
CA MET A 1 -19.24 -12.25 -0.67
C MET A 1 -17.97 -11.50 -0.34
N ALA A 2 -16.96 -11.54 -1.21
CA ALA A 2 -15.67 -10.91 -0.93
C ALA A 2 -15.80 -9.39 -1.15
N TRP A 3 -15.66 -8.61 -0.08
CA TRP A 3 -15.63 -7.15 -0.13
C TRP A 3 -14.50 -6.71 -1.07
N ARG A 4 -14.86 -6.03 -2.16
CA ARG A 4 -13.94 -5.30 -3.03
C ARG A 4 -14.18 -3.83 -2.73
N PRO A 5 -13.27 -3.11 -2.05
CA PRO A 5 -13.38 -1.67 -2.05
C PRO A 5 -13.09 -1.22 -3.49
N SER A 6 -14.12 -0.85 -4.23
CA SER A 6 -13.93 0.25 -5.17
C SER A 6 -13.65 1.46 -4.30
N PHE A 7 -12.44 2.04 -4.40
CA PHE A 7 -12.16 3.35 -3.81
C PHE A 7 -12.85 4.45 -4.65
N SER A 8 -14.15 4.26 -4.92
CA SER A 8 -15.03 5.15 -5.66
C SER A 8 -15.52 6.33 -4.82
N ASP A 9 -15.19 6.32 -3.52
CA ASP A 9 -15.58 7.34 -2.55
C ASP A 9 -14.36 8.18 -2.12
N ASP A 10 -13.42 8.43 -3.05
CA ASP A 10 -12.39 9.43 -2.80
C ASP A 10 -13.03 10.84 -2.88
N PRO A 11 -12.51 11.82 -2.12
CA PRO A 11 -13.08 13.17 -2.10
C PRO A 11 -12.92 13.92 -3.42
N TYR A 12 -12.22 13.35 -4.41
CA TYR A 12 -11.91 13.98 -5.69
C TYR A 12 -12.55 13.26 -6.89
N GLY A 13 -13.36 12.21 -6.67
CA GLY A 13 -14.04 11.45 -7.72
C GLY A 13 -13.12 10.63 -8.65
N LYS A 14 -11.89 10.34 -8.22
CA LYS A 14 -10.90 9.52 -8.92
C LYS A 14 -10.96 8.07 -8.48
N THR A 15 -11.33 7.19 -9.41
CA THR A 15 -11.27 5.75 -9.16
C THR A 15 -9.96 5.15 -9.70
N TYR A 16 -9.23 4.47 -8.84
CA TYR A 16 -8.14 3.57 -9.21
C TYR A 16 -8.34 2.20 -8.56
N PHE A 17 -7.84 1.16 -9.20
CA PHE A 17 -7.88 -0.20 -8.71
C PHE A 17 -6.47 -0.72 -8.43
N ALA A 18 -6.35 -1.64 -7.47
CA ALA A 18 -5.09 -2.32 -7.20
C ALA A 18 -4.52 -3.02 -8.45
N SER A 19 -5.37 -3.41 -9.41
CA SER A 19 -4.94 -3.97 -10.70
C SER A 19 -4.16 -2.99 -11.56
N ASP A 20 -4.46 -1.70 -11.46
CA ASP A 20 -3.82 -0.66 -12.27
C ASP A 20 -2.34 -0.47 -11.86
N PHE A 21 -2.03 -0.82 -10.61
CA PHE A 21 -0.68 -0.75 -10.03
C PHE A 21 0.05 -2.09 -10.03
N ARG A 22 -0.56 -3.14 -10.58
CA ARG A 22 0.09 -4.44 -10.76
C ARG A 22 0.70 -4.50 -12.16
N SER A 23 2.00 -4.26 -12.28
CA SER A 23 2.70 -4.52 -13.55
C SER A 23 3.00 -6.01 -13.75
N TYR A 24 3.33 -6.40 -14.98
CA TYR A 24 3.84 -7.74 -15.29
C TYR A 24 5.14 -7.96 -14.53
N ILE A 25 5.13 -8.92 -13.61
CA ILE A 25 6.29 -9.21 -12.78
C ILE A 25 7.08 -10.33 -13.47
N PRO A 26 8.35 -10.11 -13.83
CA PRO A 26 9.12 -11.11 -14.56
C PRO A 26 9.18 -12.44 -13.78
N SER A 27 9.12 -13.56 -14.51
CA SER A 27 9.14 -14.91 -13.96
C SER A 27 10.46 -15.29 -13.29
N SER A 28 11.53 -14.52 -13.52
CA SER A 28 12.88 -14.75 -12.99
C SER A 28 13.05 -14.48 -11.49
N VAL A 29 11.98 -14.09 -10.79
CA VAL A 29 12.05 -13.60 -9.40
C VAL A 29 11.23 -14.43 -8.40
N ALA A 30 10.70 -15.59 -8.78
CA ALA A 30 10.00 -16.51 -7.88
C ALA A 30 10.77 -17.81 -7.74
N PHE A 31 11.33 -18.09 -6.57
CA PHE A 31 11.80 -19.43 -6.25
C PHE A 31 10.58 -20.32 -5.98
N THR A 32 10.62 -21.54 -6.52
CA THR A 32 9.51 -22.51 -6.52
C THR A 32 8.83 -22.65 -5.15
N GLY A 33 7.52 -22.38 -5.10
CA GLY A 33 6.66 -22.60 -3.93
C GLY A 33 6.51 -21.40 -2.97
N GLU A 34 7.30 -20.34 -3.14
CA GLU A 34 7.19 -19.14 -2.31
C GLU A 34 6.01 -18.27 -2.72
N VAL A 35 5.27 -17.74 -1.73
CA VAL A 35 4.27 -16.71 -2.00
C VAL A 35 4.89 -15.34 -1.87
N ARG A 36 4.76 -14.54 -2.93
CA ARG A 36 5.29 -13.17 -2.99
C ARG A 36 4.19 -12.16 -2.70
N ARG A 37 4.50 -11.17 -1.87
CA ARG A 37 3.63 -9.99 -1.63
C ARG A 37 4.40 -8.70 -1.77
N HIS A 38 3.72 -7.64 -2.20
CA HIS A 38 4.31 -6.31 -2.17
C HIS A 38 4.54 -5.87 -0.72
N LYS A 39 5.63 -5.16 -0.42
CA LYS A 39 5.80 -4.50 0.88
C LYS A 39 4.82 -3.34 0.96
N PHE A 40 4.87 -2.45 -0.02
CA PHE A 40 3.87 -1.42 -0.21
C PHE A 40 2.76 -1.93 -1.14
N ASP A 41 1.61 -2.23 -0.56
CA ASP A 41 0.50 -2.91 -1.24
C ASP A 41 -0.16 -2.06 -2.34
N CYS A 42 -0.56 -2.71 -3.44
CA CYS A 42 -1.23 -2.05 -4.57
C CYS A 42 -2.60 -1.45 -4.20
N GLU A 43 -3.30 -1.95 -3.18
CA GLU A 43 -4.54 -1.35 -2.65
C GLU A 43 -4.23 -0.01 -1.97
N LEU A 44 -3.11 0.09 -1.23
CA LEU A 44 -2.63 1.37 -0.68
C LEU A 44 -2.17 2.32 -1.78
N ALA A 45 -1.53 1.81 -2.84
CA ALA A 45 -1.15 2.62 -4.00
C ALA A 45 -2.38 3.20 -4.71
N ALA A 46 -3.42 2.37 -4.94
CA ALA A 46 -4.67 2.81 -5.54
C ALA A 46 -5.36 3.89 -4.71
N ALA A 47 -5.44 3.69 -3.39
CA ALA A 47 -5.97 4.70 -2.49
C ALA A 47 -5.11 5.98 -2.51
N ALA A 48 -3.79 5.89 -2.40
CA ALA A 48 -2.90 7.04 -2.46
C ALA A 48 -3.09 7.86 -3.75
N ALA A 49 -3.26 7.17 -4.88
CA ALA A 49 -3.54 7.81 -6.17
C ALA A 49 -4.91 8.49 -6.21
N ALA A 50 -5.95 7.84 -5.69
CA ALA A 50 -7.30 8.38 -5.61
C ALA A 50 -7.37 9.63 -4.71
N TYR A 51 -6.75 9.56 -3.53
CA TYR A 51 -6.67 10.66 -2.57
C TYR A 51 -5.63 11.73 -2.94
N SER A 52 -4.94 11.62 -4.07
CA SER A 52 -4.00 12.65 -4.53
C SER A 52 -4.75 13.92 -4.92
N ARG A 53 -4.23 15.08 -4.50
CA ARG A 53 -4.77 16.38 -4.94
C ARG A 53 -4.39 16.65 -6.41
N GLY A 54 -5.29 17.29 -7.14
CA GLY A 54 -5.08 17.68 -8.55
C GLY A 54 -5.85 16.80 -9.53
N PRO A 55 -5.50 16.77 -10.82
CA PRO A 55 -6.17 15.94 -11.81
C PRO A 55 -5.88 14.44 -11.62
N THR A 56 -6.64 13.60 -12.33
CA THR A 56 -6.35 12.16 -12.47
C THR A 56 -4.98 11.97 -13.13
N TYR A 57 -4.14 11.09 -12.57
CA TYR A 57 -2.91 10.64 -13.22
C TYR A 57 -3.21 10.02 -14.59
N SER A 58 -2.37 10.37 -15.57
CA SER A 58 -2.43 9.75 -16.89
C SER A 58 -2.10 8.26 -16.82
N GLY A 59 -2.57 7.48 -17.80
CA GLY A 59 -2.21 6.06 -17.93
C GLY A 59 -0.69 5.83 -17.90
N SER A 60 0.09 6.68 -18.57
CA SER A 60 1.56 6.60 -18.55
C SER A 60 2.18 6.78 -17.16
N THR A 61 1.58 7.62 -16.31
CA THR A 61 2.04 7.82 -14.93
C THR A 61 1.69 6.61 -14.07
N VAL A 62 0.49 6.07 -14.24
CA VAL A 62 0.05 4.85 -13.54
C VAL A 62 0.92 3.66 -13.95
N ASP A 63 1.24 3.52 -15.24
CA ASP A 63 2.15 2.48 -15.75
C ASP A 63 3.56 2.61 -15.16
N GLN A 64 4.07 3.83 -15.02
CA GLN A 64 5.35 4.07 -14.36
C GLN A 64 5.31 3.65 -12.89
N TYR A 65 4.25 4.03 -12.15
CA TYR A 65 4.09 3.61 -10.76
C TYR A 65 3.97 2.10 -10.63
N ALA A 66 3.22 1.44 -11.52
CA ALA A 66 3.12 -0.01 -11.56
C ALA A 66 4.49 -0.68 -11.78
N ARG A 67 5.36 -0.10 -12.64
CA ARG A 67 6.74 -0.61 -12.84
C ARG A 67 7.60 -0.44 -11.60
N ASN A 68 7.54 0.72 -10.96
CA ASN A 68 8.30 1.00 -9.73
C ASN A 68 7.86 0.09 -8.58
N LEU A 69 6.55 -0.14 -8.46
CA LEU A 69 5.98 -1.06 -7.47
C LEU A 69 6.32 -2.52 -7.74
N SER A 70 6.55 -2.90 -9.00
CA SER A 70 7.02 -4.24 -9.38
C SER A 70 8.54 -4.42 -9.26
N SER A 71 9.27 -3.48 -8.64
CA SER A 71 10.69 -3.62 -8.33
C SER A 71 10.95 -4.80 -7.38
N ARG A 72 12.10 -5.47 -7.55
CA ARG A 72 12.43 -6.72 -6.83
C ARG A 72 12.42 -6.55 -5.31
N ASP A 73 12.78 -5.37 -4.84
CA ASP A 73 12.92 -5.04 -3.43
C ASP A 73 11.61 -4.55 -2.78
N ASN A 74 10.56 -4.27 -3.56
CA ASN A 74 9.19 -4.09 -3.05
C ASN A 74 8.50 -5.42 -2.77
N PHE A 75 9.21 -6.54 -2.64
CA PHE A 75 8.59 -7.82 -2.33
C PHE A 75 9.10 -8.44 -1.03
N HIS A 76 8.16 -9.07 -0.31
CA HIS A 76 8.47 -10.08 0.71
C HIS A 76 8.14 -11.47 0.16
N TYR A 77 8.99 -12.43 0.51
CA TYR A 77 8.87 -13.84 0.15
C TYR A 77 8.47 -14.64 1.37
N TYR A 78 7.34 -15.32 1.29
CA TYR A 78 6.88 -16.26 2.30
C TYR A 78 7.21 -17.67 1.83
N GLY A 79 7.95 -18.43 2.64
CA GLY A 79 8.35 -19.81 2.34
C GLY A 79 7.20 -20.80 2.23
N SER A 80 5.96 -20.41 2.58
CA SER A 80 4.77 -21.23 2.38
C SER A 80 3.49 -20.40 2.20
N ALA A 81 2.54 -20.92 1.44
CA ALA A 81 1.24 -20.31 1.25
C ALA A 81 0.41 -20.21 2.55
N ALA A 82 0.66 -21.08 3.53
CA ALA A 82 0.01 -21.03 4.85
C ALA A 82 0.44 -19.80 5.66
N SER A 83 1.71 -19.39 5.55
CA SER A 83 2.24 -18.18 6.19
C SER A 83 1.65 -16.89 5.61
N ASN A 84 0.96 -17.00 4.47
CA ASN A 84 0.36 -15.90 3.73
C ASN A 84 -1.14 -15.71 4.04
N ILE A 85 -1.78 -16.62 4.77
CA ILE A 85 -3.26 -16.64 4.88
C ILE A 85 -3.74 -15.50 5.80
N GLY A 86 -4.45 -14.54 5.21
CA GLY A 86 -5.45 -13.70 5.87
C GLY A 86 -4.98 -12.42 6.58
N HIS A 87 -3.83 -12.43 7.25
CA HIS A 87 -3.47 -11.34 8.17
C HIS A 87 -3.04 -10.03 7.48
N ASP A 88 -2.18 -10.07 6.46
CA ASP A 88 -1.68 -8.81 5.86
C ASP A 88 -2.71 -8.07 5.01
N ARG A 89 -3.57 -8.80 4.29
CA ARG A 89 -4.67 -8.14 3.57
C ARG A 89 -5.67 -7.52 4.54
N SER A 90 -5.82 -8.12 5.72
CA SER A 90 -6.61 -7.55 6.81
C SER A 90 -5.99 -6.23 7.30
N SER A 91 -4.67 -6.13 7.44
CA SER A 91 -4.02 -4.89 7.89
C SER A 91 -4.12 -3.76 6.88
N VAL A 92 -3.94 -4.03 5.59
CA VAL A 92 -4.15 -3.03 4.51
C VAL A 92 -5.59 -2.51 4.51
N ASN A 93 -6.58 -3.39 4.58
CA ASN A 93 -7.99 -3.00 4.68
C ASN A 93 -8.27 -2.15 5.92
N GLN A 94 -7.67 -2.51 7.07
CA GLN A 94 -7.77 -1.76 8.31
C GLN A 94 -7.20 -0.34 8.17
N VAL A 95 -6.03 -0.17 7.55
CA VAL A 95 -5.44 1.15 7.25
C VAL A 95 -6.39 1.98 6.39
N LEU A 96 -6.93 1.39 5.33
CA LEU A 96 -7.83 2.05 4.38
C LEU A 96 -9.17 2.44 5.02
N GLN A 97 -9.73 1.59 5.88
CA GLN A 97 -10.92 1.92 6.68
C GLN A 97 -10.64 3.04 7.70
N SER A 98 -9.47 3.02 8.35
CA SER A 98 -9.06 4.07 9.28
C SER A 98 -9.03 5.43 8.59
N ARG A 99 -8.53 5.47 7.34
CA ARG A 99 -8.53 6.68 6.53
C ARG A 99 -9.93 7.10 6.10
N TYR A 100 -10.74 6.14 5.62
CA TYR A 100 -12.07 6.42 5.09
C TYR A 100 -13.03 6.94 6.16
N TYR A 101 -13.02 6.34 7.35
CA TYR A 101 -13.91 6.72 8.45
C TYR A 101 -13.31 7.75 9.39
N ASP A 102 -12.07 8.19 9.15
CA ASP A 102 -11.28 9.02 10.06
C ASP A 102 -11.27 8.48 11.50
N LYS A 103 -11.03 7.16 11.62
CA LYS A 103 -11.03 6.44 12.91
C LYS A 103 -9.68 5.82 13.19
N PRO A 104 -9.20 5.83 14.44
CA PRO A 104 -8.00 5.11 14.80
C PRO A 104 -8.18 3.61 14.59
N VAL A 105 -7.15 2.96 14.05
CA VAL A 105 -7.04 1.51 14.01
C VAL A 105 -5.79 1.06 14.75
N VAL A 106 -5.94 -0.01 15.52
CA VAL A 106 -4.87 -0.61 16.31
C VAL A 106 -4.50 -1.94 15.68
N LEU A 107 -3.28 -2.04 15.18
CA LEU A 107 -2.73 -3.22 14.53
C LEU A 107 -1.97 -4.08 15.54
N ASN A 108 -2.07 -5.39 15.41
CA ASN A 108 -1.20 -6.28 16.17
C ASN A 108 0.26 -6.21 15.69
N SER A 109 1.20 -6.77 16.46
CA SER A 109 2.63 -6.70 16.16
C SER A 109 3.00 -7.18 14.73
N HIS A 110 2.35 -8.22 14.23
CA HIS A 110 2.59 -8.76 12.90
C HIS A 110 2.05 -7.81 11.81
N GLU A 111 0.81 -7.36 11.95
CA GLU A 111 0.17 -6.40 11.05
C GLU A 111 0.93 -5.07 10.98
N ALA A 112 1.36 -4.56 12.14
CA ALA A 112 2.15 -3.34 12.24
C ALA A 112 3.52 -3.49 11.56
N SER A 113 4.17 -4.65 11.70
CA SER A 113 5.43 -4.93 11.00
C SER A 113 5.26 -4.93 9.48
N HIS A 114 4.16 -5.48 8.96
CA HIS A 114 3.86 -5.46 7.53
C HIS A 114 3.68 -4.02 7.01
N ILE A 115 2.86 -3.21 7.70
CA ILE A 115 2.61 -1.81 7.33
C ILE A 115 3.90 -0.97 7.43
N ARG A 116 4.74 -1.19 8.45
CA ARG A 116 6.05 -0.55 8.58
C ARG A 116 6.94 -0.86 7.39
N ALA A 117 7.06 -2.13 7.02
CA ALA A 117 7.91 -2.52 5.90
C ALA A 117 7.47 -1.88 4.57
N GLY A 118 6.16 -1.75 4.34
CA GLY A 118 5.62 -1.03 3.18
C GLY A 118 5.89 0.47 3.23
N ALA A 119 5.74 1.09 4.40
CA ALA A 119 6.04 2.51 4.59
C ALA A 119 7.53 2.82 4.42
N ASP A 120 8.42 1.98 4.96
CA ASP A 120 9.87 2.11 4.84
C ASP A 120 10.31 1.97 3.38
N TRP A 121 9.76 0.98 2.66
CA TRP A 121 10.04 0.83 1.23
C TRP A 121 9.60 2.08 0.45
N LEU A 122 8.38 2.57 0.70
CA LEU A 122 7.87 3.77 0.01
C LEU A 122 8.70 5.02 0.34
N ALA A 123 9.13 5.17 1.60
CA ALA A 123 9.97 6.29 2.00
C ALA A 123 11.34 6.26 1.30
N ALA A 124 11.93 5.08 1.11
CA ALA A 124 13.18 4.90 0.38
C ALA A 124 13.05 5.18 -1.13
N HIS A 125 11.86 4.97 -1.71
CA HIS A 125 11.60 5.13 -3.15
C HIS A 125 10.73 6.35 -3.46
N LYS A 126 10.61 7.30 -2.52
CA LYS A 126 9.64 8.40 -2.63
C LYS A 126 9.84 9.28 -3.86
N ASP A 127 11.08 9.42 -4.31
CA ASP A 127 11.46 10.23 -5.47
C ASP A 127 11.07 9.58 -6.81
N GLU A 128 10.67 8.31 -6.81
CA GLU A 128 10.16 7.60 -7.97
C GLU A 128 8.67 7.89 -8.24
N PHE A 129 8.00 8.54 -7.30
CA PHE A 129 6.58 8.88 -7.36
C PHE A 129 6.39 10.40 -7.33
N SER A 130 5.20 10.87 -7.74
CA SER A 130 4.89 12.29 -7.59
C SER A 130 4.75 12.68 -6.13
N ASN A 131 5.13 13.91 -5.79
CA ASN A 131 4.94 14.45 -4.44
C ASN A 131 3.48 14.37 -3.96
N GLY A 132 2.51 14.53 -4.88
CA GLY A 132 1.08 14.36 -4.58
C GLY A 132 0.75 12.95 -4.11
N PHE A 133 1.31 11.93 -4.77
CA PHE A 133 1.14 10.53 -4.41
C PHE A 133 1.74 10.24 -3.04
N ILE A 134 2.98 10.67 -2.80
CA ILE A 134 3.69 10.45 -1.53
C ILE A 134 2.97 11.11 -0.35
N LYS A 135 2.49 12.34 -0.51
CA LYS A 135 1.71 13.02 0.53
C LYS A 135 0.42 12.28 0.86
N SER A 136 -0.28 11.78 -0.16
CA SER A 136 -1.52 11.03 0.03
C SER A 136 -1.26 9.65 0.65
N ALA A 137 -0.24 8.93 0.19
CA ALA A 137 0.18 7.66 0.80
C ALA A 137 0.56 7.84 2.28
N SER A 138 1.37 8.85 2.59
CA SER A 138 1.73 9.21 3.97
C SER A 138 0.50 9.49 4.84
N SER A 139 -0.53 10.12 4.29
CA SER A 139 -1.77 10.41 5.02
C SER A 139 -2.63 9.18 5.32
N LEU A 140 -2.48 8.08 4.57
CA LEU A 140 -3.20 6.83 4.86
C LEU A 140 -2.83 6.29 6.25
N TYR A 141 -1.59 6.51 6.69
CA TYR A 141 -1.09 6.04 7.97
C TYR A 141 -1.41 6.97 9.16
N GLU A 142 -2.15 8.06 8.92
CA GLU A 142 -2.40 9.08 9.94
C GLU A 142 -3.08 8.53 11.19
N ASN A 143 -3.99 7.57 11.06
CA ASN A 143 -4.77 7.03 12.17
C ASN A 143 -4.39 5.58 12.52
N VAL A 144 -3.17 5.16 12.21
CA VAL A 144 -2.70 3.78 12.39
C VAL A 144 -1.75 3.68 13.59
N TYR A 145 -2.12 2.85 14.56
CA TYR A 145 -1.40 2.67 15.83
C TYR A 145 -1.08 1.19 16.09
N ASP A 146 -0.06 0.92 16.88
CA ASP A 146 0.21 -0.43 17.42
C ASP A 146 -0.49 -0.65 18.77
N GLN A 147 -0.37 -1.87 19.31
CA GLN A 147 -1.02 -2.27 20.56
C GLN A 147 -0.57 -1.45 21.78
N ASP A 148 0.59 -0.80 21.69
CA ASP A 148 1.14 0.07 22.75
C ASP A 148 0.68 1.52 22.60
N GLY A 149 -0.11 1.83 21.56
CA GLY A 149 -0.63 3.16 21.26
C GLY A 149 0.35 4.05 20.48
N HIS A 150 1.46 3.52 19.99
CA HIS A 150 2.42 4.27 19.18
C HIS A 150 1.99 4.31 17.71
N LYS A 151 2.37 5.37 17.00
CA LYS A 151 2.19 5.43 15.55
C LYS A 151 2.96 4.29 14.89
N VAL A 152 2.27 3.54 14.02
CA VAL A 152 2.93 2.46 13.26
C VAL A 152 3.98 3.03 12.33
N VAL A 153 3.70 4.19 11.71
CA VAL A 153 4.57 4.84 10.72
C VAL A 153 4.87 6.28 11.15
N ASP A 154 6.16 6.64 11.21
CA ASP A 154 6.57 8.05 11.33
C ASP A 154 6.49 8.74 9.96
N ARG A 155 5.49 9.61 9.81
CA ARG A 155 5.25 10.34 8.56
C ARG A 155 6.38 11.31 8.19
N ARG A 156 7.30 11.61 9.09
CA ARG A 156 8.49 12.44 8.80
C ARG A 156 9.42 11.77 7.80
N ALA A 157 9.39 10.44 7.68
CA ALA A 157 10.18 9.69 6.69
C ALA A 157 9.84 10.08 5.24
N PHE A 158 8.63 10.61 4.99
CA PHE A 158 8.17 11.03 3.66
C PHE A 158 8.44 12.50 3.34
N ARG A 159 9.07 13.26 4.25
CA ARG A 159 9.40 14.67 4.04
C ARG A 159 10.64 14.87 3.19
#